data_AF-A0A662XHJ0-F1
#
_entry.id   AF-A0A662XHJ0-F1
#
_cell.length_a   1.000
_cell.length_b   1.000
_cell.length_c   1.000
_cell.angle_alpha   90.00
_cell.angle_beta   90.00
_cell.angle_gamma   90.00
#
_symmetry.space_group_name_H-M   'P 1'
#
loop_
_entity.id
_entity.type
_entity.pdbx_description
1 polymer ?
#
loop_
_entity_poly.entity_id
_entity_poly.type
_entity_poly.pdbx_seq_one_letter_code
_entity_poly.pdbx_strand_id
1 'polypeptide(L)'
;GLKAPHLNIFCGNTMVQHDPQGDVAFLHRNIVKFLPEGNNTQKLWQVVQQYNMHQDLRFYEVRGDVDHRWFPSIRKCYGKRINYLRAYSLTPIEDFPFAGLEDEIIGHVVEGEQIIKEAGWVTKATEPPVTKPPRKQKKKKAKGRKKPEAKQ
;
A
#
# COMPACT_ATOMS: atom_id res chain seq x y z
N GLY A 1 5.83 -7.04 -1.73
CA GLY A 1 5.05 -6.39 -2.80
C GLY A 1 4.90 -7.36 -3.95
N LEU A 2 4.08 -7.00 -4.95
CA LEU A 2 3.90 -7.78 -6.18
C LEU A 2 4.65 -7.15 -7.35
N LYS A 3 5.10 -7.99 -8.29
CA LYS A 3 5.67 -7.56 -9.57
C LYS A 3 4.77 -8.08 -10.70
N ALA A 4 4.48 -7.25 -11.68
CA ALA A 4 3.72 -7.70 -12.85
C ALA A 4 4.52 -8.76 -13.64
N PRO A 5 3.86 -9.83 -14.13
CA PRO A 5 4.51 -10.82 -14.99
C PRO A 5 5.08 -10.16 -16.25
N HIS A 6 6.32 -10.51 -16.61
CA HIS A 6 7.01 -10.06 -17.83
C HIS A 6 7.16 -8.53 -18.01
N LEU A 7 6.80 -7.73 -17.02
CA LEU A 7 6.93 -6.28 -17.04
C LEU A 7 7.71 -5.78 -15.82
N ASN A 8 8.41 -4.67 -16.01
CA ASN A 8 9.10 -3.97 -14.92
C ASN A 8 8.14 -3.01 -14.23
N ILE A 9 7.01 -3.56 -13.74
CA ILE A 9 6.01 -2.84 -12.96
C ILE A 9 5.95 -3.45 -11.56
N PHE A 10 6.13 -2.61 -10.54
CA PHE A 10 6.10 -2.98 -9.13
C PHE A 10 4.91 -2.34 -8.42
N CYS A 11 4.29 -3.09 -7.52
CA CYS A 11 3.23 -2.62 -6.64
C CYS A 11 3.52 -3.05 -5.19
N GLY A 12 3.95 -2.10 -4.36
CA GLY A 12 4.15 -2.29 -2.93
C GLY A 12 2.86 -2.08 -2.13
N ASN A 13 2.55 -2.99 -1.22
CA ASN A 13 1.47 -2.83 -0.23
C ASN A 13 1.97 -2.72 1.22
N THR A 14 3.28 -2.85 1.38
CA THR A 14 3.95 -2.90 2.67
C THR A 14 5.16 -1.98 2.61
N MET A 15 5.28 -1.10 3.60
CA MET A 15 6.49 -0.31 3.78
C MET A 15 7.49 -1.13 4.57
N VAL A 16 8.74 -1.05 4.14
CA VAL A 16 9.88 -1.70 4.79
C VAL A 16 10.66 -0.62 5.51
N GLN A 17 11.08 -0.89 6.74
CA GLN A 17 12.04 -0.07 7.45
C GLN A 17 13.32 -0.87 7.63
N HIS A 18 14.44 -0.25 7.28
CA HIS A 18 15.76 -0.84 7.42
C HIS A 18 16.46 -0.30 8.67
N ASP A 19 17.35 -1.11 9.22
CA ASP A 19 18.28 -0.67 10.25
C ASP A 19 19.46 0.13 9.63
N PRO A 20 20.40 0.65 10.44
CA PRO A 20 21.57 1.37 9.91
C PRO A 20 22.52 0.55 9.03
N GLN A 21 22.49 -0.79 9.12
CA GLN A 21 23.28 -1.68 8.27
C GLN A 21 22.59 -1.97 6.94
N GLY A 22 21.32 -1.61 6.79
CA GLY A 22 20.53 -1.84 5.60
C GLY A 22 19.75 -3.16 5.64
N ASP A 23 19.71 -3.83 6.79
CA ASP A 23 18.91 -5.03 7.00
C ASP A 23 17.45 -4.66 7.28
N VAL A 24 16.53 -5.53 6.88
CA VAL A 24 15.09 -5.30 7.10
C VAL A 24 14.76 -5.50 8.58
N ALA A 25 14.32 -4.42 9.24
CA ALA A 25 13.93 -4.44 10.65
C ALA A 25 12.41 -4.55 10.84
N PHE A 26 11.62 -3.87 10.00
CA PHE A 26 10.15 -3.88 10.12
C PHE A 26 9.43 -3.91 8.78
N LEU A 27 8.27 -4.57 8.78
CA LEU A 27 7.32 -4.67 7.67
C LEU A 27 5.96 -4.14 8.13
N HIS A 28 5.47 -3.07 7.51
CA HIS A 28 4.14 -2.50 7.81
C HIS A 28 3.19 -2.64 6.62
N ARG A 29 2.17 -3.50 6.71
CA ARG A 29 1.14 -3.68 5.67
C ARG A 29 0.19 -2.48 5.68
N ASN A 30 0.23 -1.65 4.63
CA ASN A 30 -0.45 -0.35 4.60
C ASN A 30 -1.98 -0.49 4.44
N ILE A 31 -2.43 -1.27 3.45
CA ILE A 31 -3.80 -1.16 2.93
C ILE A 31 -4.64 -2.41 3.14
N VAL A 32 -4.06 -3.57 2.85
CA VAL A 32 -4.75 -4.84 3.07
C VAL A 32 -4.39 -5.28 4.48
N LYS A 33 -5.34 -5.25 5.41
CA LYS A 33 -5.14 -5.79 6.76
C LYS A 33 -5.51 -7.26 6.75
N PHE A 34 -4.90 -8.05 7.63
CA PHE A 34 -5.37 -9.40 7.87
C PHE A 34 -6.68 -9.29 8.64
N LEU A 35 -7.74 -9.84 8.07
CA LEU A 35 -9.06 -9.86 8.67
C LEU A 35 -9.56 -11.30 8.66
N PRO A 36 -10.33 -11.70 9.69
CA PRO A 36 -10.94 -13.02 9.76
C PRO A 36 -11.90 -13.25 8.57
N GLU A 37 -12.74 -12.28 8.23
CA GLU A 37 -13.65 -12.40 7.09
C GLU A 37 -13.09 -11.85 5.76
N GLY A 38 -13.47 -12.49 4.65
CA GLY A 38 -13.18 -12.06 3.28
C GLY A 38 -11.91 -12.67 2.67
N ASN A 39 -11.55 -12.24 1.46
CA ASN A 39 -10.41 -12.77 0.69
C ASN A 39 -9.04 -12.22 1.19
N ASN A 40 -8.89 -12.00 2.50
CA ASN A 40 -7.76 -11.30 3.12
C ASN A 40 -6.55 -12.20 3.42
N THR A 41 -6.65 -13.48 3.09
CA THR A 41 -5.56 -14.48 3.06
C THR A 41 -4.71 -14.40 1.79
N GLN A 42 -5.00 -13.45 0.88
CA GLN A 42 -4.17 -13.24 -0.30
C GLN A 42 -2.75 -12.82 0.11
N LYS A 43 -1.76 -13.62 -0.27
CA LYS A 43 -0.34 -13.29 -0.16
C LYS A 43 0.04 -12.12 -1.05
N LEU A 44 0.75 -11.15 -0.48
CA LEU A 44 1.19 -9.92 -1.15
C LEU A 44 2.71 -9.73 -1.11
N TRP A 45 3.43 -10.52 -0.31
CA TRP A 45 4.87 -10.47 -0.21
C TRP A 45 5.48 -11.48 -1.18
N GLN A 46 5.81 -11.04 -2.39
CA GLN A 46 6.60 -11.83 -3.35
C GLN A 46 8.00 -11.24 -3.51
N VAL A 47 8.10 -9.91 -3.56
CA VAL A 47 9.37 -9.21 -3.72
C VAL A 47 9.46 -7.99 -2.81
N VAL A 48 10.68 -7.67 -2.37
CA VAL A 48 11.05 -6.46 -1.66
C VAL A 48 11.75 -5.52 -2.64
N GLN A 49 11.23 -4.30 -2.79
CA GLN A 49 11.90 -3.26 -3.56
C GLN A 49 12.83 -2.46 -2.65
N GLN A 50 14.12 -2.46 -2.94
CA GLN A 50 15.14 -1.75 -2.17
C GLN A 50 15.79 -0.68 -3.02
N TYR A 51 16.00 0.50 -2.43
CA TYR A 51 16.79 1.53 -3.08
C TYR A 51 18.27 1.15 -3.00
N ASN A 52 19.00 1.33 -4.11
CA ASN A 52 20.44 1.12 -4.11
C ASN A 52 21.13 2.34 -3.49
N MET A 53 21.72 2.18 -2.31
CA MET A 53 22.37 3.26 -1.55
C MET A 53 23.58 3.90 -2.26
N HIS A 54 24.14 3.25 -3.29
CA HIS A 54 25.19 3.83 -4.12
C HIS A 54 24.66 4.77 -5.21
N GLN A 55 23.34 4.87 -5.38
CA GLN A 55 22.70 5.77 -6.34
C GLN A 55 22.52 7.17 -5.76
N ASP A 56 22.32 8.13 -6.65
CA ASP A 56 22.05 9.51 -6.27
C ASP A 56 20.63 9.65 -5.69
N LEU A 57 20.51 10.29 -4.53
CA LEU A 57 19.25 10.51 -3.82
C LEU A 57 18.17 11.22 -4.66
N ARG A 58 18.54 11.93 -5.73
CA ARG A 58 17.59 12.50 -6.69
C ARG A 58 16.74 11.43 -7.39
N PHE A 59 17.20 10.18 -7.43
CA PHE A 59 16.44 9.05 -7.95
C PHE A 59 15.64 8.30 -6.89
N TYR A 60 15.76 8.70 -5.62
CA TYR A 60 14.93 8.17 -4.54
C TYR A 60 13.52 8.73 -4.66
N GLU A 61 12.60 7.88 -5.11
CA GLU A 61 11.20 8.21 -5.32
C GLU A 61 10.29 7.04 -4.90
N VAL A 62 9.40 7.33 -3.95
CA VAL A 62 8.31 6.44 -3.55
C VAL A 62 7.01 7.20 -3.76
N ARG A 63 6.11 6.67 -4.60
CA ARG A 63 4.79 7.27 -4.85
C ARG A 63 3.67 6.30 -4.56
N GLY A 64 2.53 6.85 -4.16
CA GLY A 64 1.27 6.13 -4.12
C GLY A 64 0.55 6.19 -5.48
N ASP A 65 0.33 5.07 -6.14
CA ASP A 65 -0.38 4.97 -7.43
C ASP A 65 -1.61 4.04 -7.32
N VAL A 66 -2.58 4.18 -8.22
CA VAL A 66 -3.75 3.28 -8.34
C VAL A 66 -3.65 2.57 -9.67
N ASP A 67 -3.42 1.25 -9.66
CA ASP A 67 -3.19 0.47 -10.87
C ASP A 67 -4.04 -0.80 -10.94
N HIS A 68 -5.35 -0.61 -11.10
CA HIS A 68 -6.30 -1.70 -11.27
C HIS A 68 -6.10 -2.50 -12.58
N ARG A 69 -5.27 -2.02 -13.51
CA ARG A 69 -5.01 -2.75 -14.78
C ARG A 69 -4.13 -3.97 -14.53
N TRP A 70 -3.04 -3.79 -13.79
CA TRP A 70 -2.07 -4.86 -13.52
C TRP A 70 -2.28 -5.52 -12.18
N PHE A 71 -2.88 -4.81 -11.22
CA PHE A 71 -3.13 -5.29 -9.86
C PHE A 71 -4.58 -5.03 -9.46
N PRO A 72 -5.56 -5.72 -10.07
CA PRO A 72 -6.98 -5.43 -9.87
C PRO A 72 -7.46 -5.60 -8.42
N SER A 73 -6.82 -6.48 -7.65
CA SER A 73 -7.15 -6.70 -6.23
C SER A 73 -6.53 -5.67 -5.28
N ILE A 74 -5.63 -4.80 -5.76
CA ILE A 74 -4.93 -3.84 -4.93
C ILE A 74 -5.44 -2.43 -5.22
N ARG A 75 -6.11 -1.84 -4.23
CA ARG A 75 -6.70 -0.50 -4.34
C ARG A 75 -5.66 0.61 -4.56
N LYS A 76 -4.46 0.45 -4.01
CA LYS A 76 -3.41 1.48 -4.06
C LYS A 76 -2.05 0.84 -3.80
N CYS A 77 -1.10 1.14 -4.67
CA CYS A 77 0.28 0.67 -4.64
C CYS A 77 1.22 1.77 -4.15
N TYR A 78 2.33 1.39 -3.54
CA TYR A 78 3.43 2.25 -3.12
C TYR A 78 4.76 1.78 -3.72
N GLY A 79 5.72 2.68 -3.82
CA GLY A 79 7.07 2.41 -4.31
C GLY A 79 7.40 3.13 -5.62
N LYS A 80 8.49 2.74 -6.25
CA LYS A 80 8.84 3.13 -7.61
C LYS A 80 8.18 2.16 -8.59
N ARG A 81 7.05 2.56 -9.16
CA ARG A 81 6.20 1.67 -9.96
C ARG A 81 6.85 1.17 -11.25
N ILE A 82 7.42 2.07 -12.06
CA ILE A 82 8.04 1.76 -13.35
C ILE A 82 9.46 2.32 -13.41
N ASN A 83 10.26 1.82 -14.36
CA ASN A 83 11.65 2.26 -14.57
C ASN A 83 12.48 2.27 -13.27
N TYR A 84 12.16 1.34 -12.36
CA TYR A 84 12.79 1.27 -11.04
C TYR A 84 14.22 0.73 -11.12
N LEU A 85 14.55 -0.07 -12.14
CA LEU A 85 15.86 -0.71 -12.31
C LEU A 85 17.04 0.28 -12.33
N ARG A 86 16.79 1.57 -12.60
CA ARG A 86 17.82 2.61 -12.51
C ARG A 86 18.36 2.78 -11.09
N ALA A 87 17.49 2.73 -10.08
CA ALA A 87 17.84 3.10 -8.71
C ALA A 87 17.38 2.11 -7.65
N TYR A 88 16.69 1.06 -8.06
CA TYR A 88 16.10 0.06 -7.17
C TYR A 88 16.37 -1.35 -7.68
N SER A 89 16.56 -2.27 -6.73
CA SER A 89 16.55 -3.71 -6.95
C SER A 89 15.22 -4.30 -6.46
N LEU A 90 14.86 -5.46 -7.01
CA LEU A 90 13.81 -6.31 -6.46
C LEU A 90 14.46 -7.60 -5.97
N THR A 91 14.29 -7.90 -4.70
CA THR A 91 14.77 -9.12 -4.06
C THR A 91 13.57 -10.00 -3.77
N PRO A 92 13.53 -11.26 -4.23
CA PRO A 92 12.50 -12.24 -3.83
C PRO A 92 12.34 -12.31 -2.32
N ILE A 93 11.11 -12.48 -1.82
CA ILE A 93 10.88 -12.59 -0.38
C ILE A 93 11.52 -13.86 0.18
N GLU A 94 11.65 -14.89 -0.66
CA GLU A 94 12.21 -16.20 -0.37
C GLU A 94 13.70 -16.14 0.00
N ASP A 95 14.39 -15.09 -0.45
CA ASP A 95 15.81 -14.88 -0.17
C ASP A 95 16.04 -14.22 1.21
N PHE A 96 14.96 -13.82 1.90
CA PHE A 96 15.04 -13.24 3.24
C PHE A 96 14.80 -14.30 4.33
N PRO A 97 15.39 -14.13 5.53
CA PRO A 97 15.20 -15.07 6.64
C PRO A 97 13.76 -15.15 7.17
N PHE A 98 12.89 -14.23 6.75
CA PHE A 98 11.48 -14.14 7.13
C PHE A 98 10.52 -14.49 5.98
N ALA A 99 10.96 -15.27 4.98
CA ALA A 99 10.12 -15.67 3.84
C ALA A 99 8.75 -16.27 4.24
N GLY A 100 8.70 -17.03 5.34
CA GLY A 100 7.47 -17.65 5.86
C GLY A 100 6.58 -16.74 6.73
N LEU A 101 7.00 -15.50 6.99
CA LEU A 101 6.31 -14.63 7.94
C LEU A 101 4.86 -14.30 7.52
N GLU A 102 4.60 -14.13 6.21
CA GLU A 102 3.23 -13.85 5.75
C GLU A 102 2.31 -15.06 5.98
N ASP A 103 2.83 -16.28 5.79
CA ASP A 103 2.10 -17.53 6.05
C ASP A 103 1.76 -17.71 7.52
N GLU A 104 2.74 -17.50 8.41
CA GLU A 104 2.54 -17.61 9.85
C GLU A 104 1.51 -16.61 10.36
N ILE A 105 1.59 -15.35 9.91
CA ILE A 105 0.61 -14.32 10.29
C ILE A 105 -0.80 -14.69 9.82
N ILE A 106 -0.93 -15.20 8.58
CA ILE A 106 -2.23 -15.67 8.07
C ILE A 106 -2.75 -16.83 8.91
N GLY A 107 -1.89 -17.79 9.26
CA GLY A 107 -2.22 -18.92 10.13
C GLY A 107 -2.77 -18.47 11.48
N HIS A 108 -2.09 -17.54 12.16
CA HIS A 108 -2.53 -17.01 13.45
C HIS A 108 -3.83 -16.22 13.37
N VAL A 109 -4.11 -15.55 12.25
CA VAL A 109 -5.37 -14.84 12.05
C VAL A 109 -6.54 -15.83 11.94
N VAL A 110 -6.34 -16.92 11.19
CA VAL A 110 -7.35 -18.00 11.05
C VAL A 110 -7.57 -18.72 12.39
N GLU A 111 -6.48 -19.03 13.11
CA GLU A 111 -6.55 -19.63 14.44
C GLU A 111 -7.31 -18.72 15.42
N GLY A 112 -6.97 -17.43 15.46
CA GLY A 112 -7.65 -16.46 16.32
C GLY A 112 -9.15 -16.33 16.01
N GLU A 113 -9.53 -16.37 14.73
CA GLU A 113 -10.93 -16.39 14.33
C GLU A 113 -11.66 -17.64 14.84
N GLN A 114 -11.02 -18.80 14.75
CA GLN A 114 -11.60 -20.06 15.20
C GLN A 114 -11.84 -20.05 16.71
N ILE A 115 -10.86 -19.58 17.50
CA ILE A 115 -10.98 -19.46 18.96
C ILE A 115 -12.15 -18.54 19.34
N ILE A 116 -12.31 -17.40 18.66
CA ILE A 116 -13.41 -16.46 18.91
C ILE A 116 -14.77 -17.13 18.66
N LYS A 117 -14.90 -17.88 17.55
CA LYS A 117 -16.13 -18.60 17.20
C LYS A 117 -16.47 -19.68 18.22
N GLU A 118 -15.48 -20.49 18.63
CA GLU A 118 -15.66 -21.56 19.62
C GLU A 118 -16.02 -21.02 21.01
N ALA A 119 -15.45 -19.89 21.40
CA ALA A 119 -15.77 -19.21 22.66
C ALA A 119 -17.16 -18.53 22.65
N GLY A 120 -17.88 -18.55 21.52
CA GLY A 120 -19.17 -17.87 21.38
C GLY A 120 -19.08 -16.34 21.50
N TRP A 121 -17.90 -15.77 21.25
CA TRP A 121 -17.69 -14.32 21.36
C TRP A 121 -18.31 -13.62 20.16
N VAL A 122 -19.44 -12.97 20.37
CA VAL A 122 -20.06 -12.11 19.36
C VAL A 122 -19.39 -10.74 19.43
N THR A 123 -18.54 -10.42 18.45
CA THR A 123 -18.05 -9.05 18.27
C THR A 123 -19.25 -8.15 18.03
N LYS A 124 -19.61 -7.28 18.99
CA LYS A 124 -20.56 -6.20 18.74
C LYS A 124 -20.03 -5.39 17.56
N ALA A 125 -20.83 -5.27 16.49
CA ALA A 125 -20.49 -4.43 15.36
C ALA A 125 -20.14 -3.04 15.90
N THR A 126 -18.91 -2.60 15.65
CA THR A 126 -18.50 -1.24 16.02
C THR A 126 -19.33 -0.29 15.19
N GLU A 127 -20.16 0.53 15.84
CA GLU A 127 -20.93 1.54 15.13
C GLU A 127 -19.95 2.39 14.31
N PRO A 128 -20.21 2.63 13.02
CA PRO A 128 -19.33 3.47 12.22
C PRO A 128 -19.18 4.82 12.91
N PRO A 129 -17.94 5.35 13.02
CA PRO A 129 -17.73 6.64 13.69
C PRO A 129 -18.61 7.69 13.03
N VAL A 130 -19.34 8.46 13.84
CA VAL A 130 -20.22 9.54 13.38
C VAL A 130 -19.37 10.59 12.66
N THR A 131 -19.21 10.44 11.35
CA THR A 131 -18.51 11.44 10.54
C THR A 131 -19.41 12.65 10.39
N LYS A 132 -18.94 13.81 10.89
CA LYS A 132 -19.63 15.09 10.68
C LYS A 132 -19.85 15.29 9.17
N PRO A 133 -21.04 15.70 8.74
CA PRO A 133 -21.32 15.91 7.32
C PRO A 133 -20.33 16.95 6.74
N PRO A 134 -19.87 16.76 5.49
CA PRO A 134 -18.94 17.68 4.86
C PRO A 134 -19.54 19.10 4.87
N ARG A 135 -18.78 20.03 5.46
CA ARG A 135 -19.16 21.45 5.52
C ARG A 135 -19.32 21.94 4.09
N LYS A 136 -20.56 22.25 3.67
CA LYS A 136 -20.85 22.80 2.33
C LYS A 136 -19.90 23.96 2.05
N GLN A 137 -18.94 23.78 1.14
CA GLN A 137 -18.09 24.87 0.68
C GLN A 137 -19.01 25.92 0.04
N LYS A 138 -19.11 27.11 0.66
CA LYS A 138 -19.77 28.25 0.04
C LYS A 138 -19.06 28.50 -1.30
N LYS A 139 -19.75 28.24 -2.42
CA LYS A 139 -19.29 28.64 -3.75
C LYS A 139 -18.91 30.12 -3.67
N LYS A 140 -17.61 30.43 -3.74
CA LYS A 140 -17.17 31.81 -3.95
C LYS A 140 -17.73 32.22 -5.30
N LYS A 141 -18.73 33.12 -5.30
CA LYS A 141 -19.23 33.76 -6.53
C LYS A 141 -18.02 34.34 -7.25
N ALA A 142 -17.75 33.86 -8.46
CA ALA A 142 -16.76 34.46 -9.34
C ALA A 142 -17.17 35.93 -9.56
N LYS A 143 -16.41 36.87 -9.00
CA LYS A 143 -16.53 38.29 -9.36
C LYS A 143 -16.09 38.42 -10.80
N GLY A 144 -17.01 38.90 -11.65
CA GLY A 144 -16.82 39.04 -13.08
C GLY A 144 -15.55 39.81 -13.44
N ARG A 145 -14.75 39.22 -14.32
CA ARG A 145 -13.67 39.90 -15.02
C ARG A 145 -14.35 40.69 -16.15
N LYS A 146 -14.48 42.01 -16.00
CA LYS A 146 -14.89 42.89 -17.10
C LYS A 146 -13.87 42.74 -18.24
N LYS A 147 -14.34 42.41 -19.44
CA LYS A 147 -13.55 42.50 -20.69
C LYS A 147 -13.14 43.98 -20.88
N PRO A 148 -11.89 44.30 -21.20
CA PRO A 148 -11.57 45.61 -21.74
C PRO A 148 -12.11 45.71 -23.17
N GLU A 149 -12.81 46.81 -23.45
CA GLU A 149 -13.26 47.20 -24.79
C GLU A 149 -12.07 47.45 -25.70
N ALA A 150 -12.17 46.94 -26.93
CA ALA A 150 -11.28 47.34 -28.02
C ALA A 150 -11.61 48.78 -28.41
N LYS A 151 -10.61 49.67 -28.36
CA LYS A 151 -10.65 50.94 -29.08
C LYS A 151 -9.75 50.84 -30.31
N GLN A 152 -10.33 51.23 -31.44
CA GLN A 152 -9.71 51.41 -32.75
C GLN A 152 -8.59 52.44 -32.71
#